data_AF-A0AAU7MWE5-F1
#
_entry.id   AF-A0AAU7MWE5-F1
#
_cell.length_a   1.000
_cell.length_b   1.000
_cell.length_c   1.000
_cell.angle_alpha   90.00
_cell.angle_beta   90.00
_cell.angle_gamma   90.00
#
_symmetry.space_group_name_H-M   'P 1'
#
loop_
_entity.id
_entity.type
_entity.pdbx_description
1 polymer ?
#
loop_
_entity_poly.entity_id
_entity_poly.type
_entity_poly.pdbx_seq_one_letter_code
_entity_poly.pdbx_strand_id
1 'polypeptide(L)'
;MSGEVKYTALVIFYSDTEAVVRVKYYANGADKVAGYICSYKDFQKADGTTDKYLNGYDAYIVRGPSGSSYSADNFYLKNNGGSFKAYTADDNAFSSGDFTQVMKPMLYWVELNPEAMTKGYLDDYFLEGEELLQLLMYMNKGELSFSVPNNSVTVLANGMDGQSVWAAVMDSKTKTSYSEQRIKESTEFPSEWIKSQWANGFYISTFDYDESKKTFVVLMSKGSGRGPQSWRKSETFPKEWVSEKWDDGYHITSMMYGDGNWYLAMDKNTGFGTQRWRTSYDIPRDWMIDSWNEDYAITSATYGNGLWALTMTKGSKLGAQTWKTDASYPFEWIKERAEKGYSITTITYGDGMWLVVMTKNPTNTTNRSSTQYTDLPISWILKNAGY
;
A
#
# COMPACT_ATOMS: atom_id res chain seq x y z
N MET A 1 -17.18 12.06 -45.48
CA MET A 1 -16.70 11.06 -44.49
C MET A 1 -17.04 11.61 -43.12
N SER A 2 -18.13 11.12 -42.52
CA SER A 2 -18.76 11.72 -41.34
C SER A 2 -18.62 10.77 -40.14
N GLY A 3 -17.95 11.22 -39.09
CA GLY A 3 -18.52 11.13 -37.73
C GLY A 3 -18.55 9.81 -36.98
N GLU A 4 -17.85 8.73 -37.38
CA GLU A 4 -17.76 7.54 -36.52
C GLU A 4 -16.89 7.84 -35.28
N VAL A 5 -17.54 7.77 -34.12
CA VAL A 5 -16.88 7.89 -32.81
C VAL A 5 -15.94 6.70 -32.64
N LYS A 6 -14.68 6.98 -32.29
CA LYS A 6 -13.70 5.93 -31.94
C LYS A 6 -13.72 5.71 -30.43
N TYR A 7 -13.82 4.44 -30.04
CA TYR A 7 -13.79 4.00 -28.66
C TYR A 7 -12.49 3.24 -28.41
N THR A 8 -11.84 3.51 -27.27
CA THR A 8 -10.69 2.74 -26.81
C THR A 8 -10.95 2.27 -25.39
N ALA A 9 -11.00 0.95 -25.20
CA ALA A 9 -11.24 0.32 -23.91
C ALA A 9 -9.93 -0.09 -23.24
N LEU A 10 -9.81 0.16 -21.95
CA LEU A 10 -8.87 -0.49 -21.04
C LEU A 10 -9.67 -1.54 -20.26
N VAL A 11 -9.29 -2.81 -20.40
CA VAL A 11 -9.94 -3.96 -19.75
C VAL A 11 -8.99 -4.53 -18.72
N ILE A 12 -9.42 -4.58 -17.45
CA ILE A 12 -8.62 -5.05 -16.32
C ILE A 12 -9.33 -6.24 -15.69
N PHE A 13 -8.76 -7.43 -15.88
CA PHE A 13 -9.24 -8.65 -15.23
C PHE A 13 -8.77 -8.67 -13.78
N TYR A 14 -9.70 -8.86 -12.85
CA TYR A 14 -9.40 -9.02 -11.41
C TYR A 14 -9.74 -10.43 -10.90
N SER A 15 -10.32 -11.27 -11.75
CA SER A 15 -10.45 -12.72 -11.59
C SER A 15 -10.44 -13.39 -12.96
N ASP A 16 -10.46 -14.72 -12.99
CA ASP A 16 -10.55 -15.49 -14.25
C ASP A 16 -11.88 -15.24 -14.99
N THR A 17 -12.89 -14.71 -14.30
CA THR A 17 -14.25 -14.56 -14.83
C THR A 17 -14.76 -13.14 -14.90
N GLU A 18 -14.07 -12.17 -14.28
CA GLU A 18 -14.58 -10.82 -14.11
C GLU A 18 -13.54 -9.75 -14.45
N ALA A 19 -14.02 -8.64 -15.01
CA ALA A 19 -13.19 -7.51 -15.40
C ALA A 19 -13.87 -6.17 -15.16
N VAL A 20 -13.07 -5.13 -14.93
CA VAL A 20 -13.48 -3.73 -15.01
C VAL A 20 -13.08 -3.18 -16.37
N VAL A 21 -13.97 -2.41 -16.99
CA VAL A 21 -13.71 -1.76 -18.28
C VAL A 21 -13.80 -0.24 -18.14
N ARG A 22 -12.83 0.45 -18.73
CA ARG A 22 -12.82 1.91 -18.89
C ARG A 22 -12.76 2.24 -20.37
N VAL A 23 -13.77 2.92 -20.91
CA VAL A 23 -13.83 3.27 -22.33
C VAL A 23 -13.67 4.77 -22.50
N LYS A 24 -12.59 5.19 -23.18
CA LYS A 24 -12.39 6.58 -23.58
C LYS A 24 -12.86 6.81 -25.01
N TYR A 25 -13.55 7.92 -25.24
CA TYR A 25 -14.10 8.28 -26.54
C TYR A 25 -14.39 9.79 -26.62
N TYR A 26 -14.34 10.32 -27.84
CA TYR A 26 -14.71 11.71 -28.12
C TYR A 26 -16.04 11.76 -28.87
N ALA A 27 -17.07 12.31 -28.25
CA ALA A 27 -18.41 12.39 -28.83
C ALA A 27 -19.10 13.70 -28.45
N ASN A 28 -19.82 14.29 -29.41
CA ASN A 28 -20.56 15.54 -29.23
C ASN A 28 -19.68 16.70 -28.71
N GLY A 29 -18.45 16.80 -29.22
CA GLY A 29 -17.55 17.91 -28.89
C GLY A 29 -16.77 17.76 -27.58
N ALA A 30 -16.90 16.64 -26.86
CA ALA A 30 -16.30 16.44 -25.55
C ALA A 30 -15.62 15.07 -25.41
N ASP A 31 -14.52 15.04 -24.67
CA ASP A 31 -13.91 13.82 -24.17
C ASP A 31 -14.77 13.20 -23.08
N LYS A 32 -14.97 11.89 -23.18
CA LYS A 32 -15.75 11.11 -22.24
C LYS A 32 -15.01 9.84 -21.84
N VAL A 33 -15.26 9.43 -20.61
CA VAL A 33 -14.83 8.14 -20.08
C VAL A 33 -16.03 7.47 -19.46
N ALA A 34 -16.36 6.28 -19.94
CA ALA A 34 -17.35 5.41 -19.36
C ALA A 34 -16.68 4.27 -18.58
N GLY A 35 -17.39 3.75 -17.58
CA GLY A 35 -16.97 2.62 -16.78
C GLY A 35 -18.08 1.58 -16.72
N TYR A 36 -17.73 0.30 -16.70
CA TYR A 36 -18.65 -0.80 -16.44
C TYR A 36 -17.88 -2.01 -15.95
N ILE A 37 -18.62 -3.02 -15.47
CA ILE A 37 -18.08 -4.31 -15.09
C ILE A 37 -18.49 -5.35 -16.12
N CYS A 38 -17.70 -6.42 -16.19
CA CYS A 38 -17.95 -7.52 -17.07
C CYS A 38 -17.80 -8.86 -16.35
N SER A 39 -18.58 -9.85 -16.79
CA SER A 39 -18.40 -11.25 -16.40
C SER A 39 -18.59 -12.19 -17.59
N TYR A 40 -17.88 -13.31 -17.62
CA TYR A 40 -18.07 -14.30 -18.69
C TYR A 40 -19.46 -14.94 -18.62
N LYS A 41 -20.15 -14.99 -19.76
CA LYS A 41 -21.39 -15.75 -19.96
C LYS A 41 -21.23 -16.71 -21.14
N ASP A 42 -21.88 -17.86 -20.99
CA ASP A 42 -21.99 -18.84 -22.07
C ASP A 42 -22.98 -18.37 -23.13
N PHE A 43 -22.72 -18.70 -24.38
CA PHE A 43 -23.67 -18.58 -25.49
C PHE A 43 -23.54 -19.78 -26.43
N GLN A 44 -24.63 -20.10 -27.14
CA GLN A 44 -24.65 -21.20 -28.10
C GLN A 44 -24.55 -20.67 -29.53
N LYS A 45 -23.62 -21.22 -30.31
CA LYS A 45 -23.45 -20.94 -31.74
C LYS A 45 -24.50 -21.67 -32.56
N ALA A 46 -24.77 -21.18 -33.78
CA ALA A 46 -25.69 -21.82 -34.71
C ALA A 46 -25.34 -23.29 -35.04
N ASP A 47 -24.07 -23.68 -34.91
CA ASP A 47 -23.61 -25.07 -35.09
C ASP A 47 -23.85 -25.98 -33.87
N GLY A 48 -24.47 -25.45 -32.80
CA GLY A 48 -24.79 -26.16 -31.57
C GLY A 48 -23.67 -26.15 -30.52
N THR A 49 -22.48 -25.66 -30.84
CA THR A 49 -21.37 -25.56 -29.88
C THR A 49 -21.54 -24.38 -28.92
N THR A 50 -20.99 -24.51 -27.71
CA THR A 50 -21.03 -23.45 -26.68
C THR A 50 -19.68 -22.74 -26.62
N ASP A 51 -19.71 -21.43 -26.40
CA ASP A 51 -18.53 -20.62 -26.16
C ASP A 51 -18.85 -19.49 -25.16
N LYS A 52 -17.86 -18.69 -24.77
CA LYS A 52 -18.02 -17.63 -23.77
C LYS A 52 -17.78 -16.25 -24.38
N TYR A 53 -18.57 -15.28 -23.96
CA TYR A 53 -18.34 -13.86 -24.21
C TYR A 53 -18.30 -13.11 -22.88
N LEU A 54 -17.56 -12.02 -22.85
CA LEU A 54 -17.45 -11.13 -21.71
C LEU A 54 -18.63 -10.17 -21.75
N ASN A 55 -19.60 -10.37 -20.85
CA ASN A 55 -20.86 -9.63 -20.80
C ASN A 55 -20.72 -8.34 -20.00
N GLY A 56 -20.93 -7.18 -20.62
CA GLY A 56 -20.96 -5.87 -19.94
C GLY A 56 -22.24 -5.63 -19.14
N TYR A 57 -22.16 -4.87 -18.04
CA TYR A 57 -23.32 -4.40 -17.27
C TYR A 57 -22.92 -3.28 -16.29
N ASP A 58 -23.92 -2.61 -15.71
CA ASP A 58 -23.77 -1.51 -14.75
C ASP A 58 -22.91 -0.35 -15.26
N ALA A 59 -23.19 0.10 -16.49
CA ALA A 59 -22.48 1.22 -17.10
C ALA A 59 -22.76 2.57 -16.41
N TYR A 60 -21.70 3.35 -16.24
CA TYR A 60 -21.74 4.71 -15.71
C TYR A 60 -20.73 5.62 -16.41
N ILE A 61 -20.89 6.94 -16.25
CA ILE A 61 -19.93 7.93 -16.75
C ILE A 61 -18.94 8.27 -15.64
N VAL A 62 -17.66 8.06 -15.92
CA VAL A 62 -16.53 8.43 -15.06
C VAL A 62 -16.19 9.91 -15.26
N ARG A 63 -16.14 10.36 -16.52
CA ARG A 63 -15.80 11.73 -16.90
C ARG A 63 -16.59 12.15 -18.15
N GLY A 64 -17.18 13.34 -18.12
CA GLY A 64 -17.88 13.91 -19.28
C GLY A 64 -18.94 14.95 -18.89
N PRO A 65 -19.59 15.60 -19.87
CA PRO A 65 -20.66 16.55 -19.63
C PRO A 65 -21.86 15.92 -18.90
N SER A 66 -22.54 16.72 -18.07
CA SER A 66 -23.78 16.33 -17.39
C SER A 66 -24.83 15.79 -18.38
N GLY A 67 -25.54 14.73 -18.00
CA GLY A 67 -26.52 14.04 -18.84
C GLY A 67 -25.91 13.04 -19.85
N SER A 68 -24.60 12.81 -19.83
CA SER A 68 -24.00 11.73 -20.61
C SER A 68 -24.42 10.36 -20.06
N SER A 69 -24.59 9.39 -20.95
CA SER A 69 -24.83 7.98 -20.64
C SER A 69 -23.97 7.08 -21.55
N TYR A 70 -23.86 5.81 -21.16
CA TYR A 70 -23.15 4.78 -21.92
C TYR A 70 -23.92 3.46 -21.80
N SER A 71 -23.91 2.67 -22.88
CA SER A 71 -24.43 1.29 -22.90
C SER A 71 -23.21 0.37 -22.79
N ALA A 72 -23.21 -0.57 -21.85
CA ALA A 72 -22.06 -1.47 -21.73
C ALA A 72 -21.90 -2.28 -23.02
N ASP A 73 -20.65 -2.53 -23.40
CA ASP A 73 -20.35 -3.36 -24.56
C ASP A 73 -19.98 -4.76 -24.09
N ASN A 74 -20.31 -5.74 -24.92
CA ASN A 74 -19.85 -7.11 -24.81
C ASN A 74 -18.57 -7.31 -25.63
N PHE A 75 -17.73 -8.24 -25.19
CA PHE A 75 -16.53 -8.64 -25.91
C PHE A 75 -16.48 -10.15 -26.16
N TYR A 76 -15.96 -10.55 -27.31
CA TYR A 76 -15.72 -11.96 -27.63
C TYR A 76 -14.31 -12.13 -28.19
N LEU A 77 -13.56 -13.07 -27.60
CA LEU A 77 -12.19 -13.41 -28.01
C LEU A 77 -12.21 -14.78 -28.68
N LYS A 78 -12.05 -14.79 -30.00
CA LYS A 78 -11.94 -16.03 -30.77
C LYS A 78 -10.49 -16.49 -30.84
N ASN A 79 -10.19 -17.65 -30.25
CA ASN A 79 -8.91 -18.33 -30.42
C ASN A 79 -8.81 -18.96 -31.82
N ASN A 80 -7.76 -18.62 -32.56
CA ASN A 80 -7.42 -19.18 -33.87
C ASN A 80 -6.03 -19.84 -33.83
N GLY A 81 -5.86 -20.85 -32.96
CA GLY A 81 -4.67 -21.71 -32.94
C GLY A 81 -3.37 -20.96 -32.63
N GLY A 82 -3.39 -20.11 -31.60
CA GLY A 82 -2.23 -19.32 -31.15
C GLY A 82 -2.30 -17.82 -31.45
N SER A 83 -3.39 -17.36 -32.09
CA SER A 83 -3.72 -15.94 -32.23
C SER A 83 -5.17 -15.67 -31.79
N PHE A 84 -5.45 -14.48 -31.26
CA PHE A 84 -6.80 -14.08 -30.87
C PHE A 84 -7.35 -13.03 -31.84
N LYS A 85 -8.62 -13.17 -32.21
CA LYS A 85 -9.40 -12.11 -32.86
C LYS A 85 -10.45 -11.62 -31.88
N ALA A 86 -10.49 -10.31 -31.66
CA ALA A 86 -11.44 -9.69 -30.77
C ALA A 86 -12.63 -9.09 -31.53
N TYR A 87 -13.79 -9.23 -30.93
CA TYR A 87 -15.05 -8.73 -31.43
C TYR A 87 -15.81 -8.03 -30.30
N THR A 88 -16.69 -7.11 -30.66
CA THR A 88 -17.56 -6.40 -29.72
C THR A 88 -18.99 -6.36 -30.22
N ALA A 89 -19.96 -6.34 -29.30
CA ALA A 89 -21.34 -6.05 -29.60
C ALA A 89 -21.89 -5.11 -28.52
N ASP A 90 -22.60 -4.06 -28.93
CA ASP A 90 -23.38 -3.22 -28.00
C ASP A 90 -24.45 -4.09 -27.33
N ASP A 91 -24.66 -3.94 -26.02
CA ASP A 91 -25.73 -4.63 -25.29
C ASP A 91 -27.12 -4.39 -25.91
N ASN A 92 -27.35 -3.23 -26.52
CA ASN A 92 -28.61 -2.96 -27.24
C ASN A 92 -28.79 -3.83 -28.49
N ALA A 93 -27.70 -4.42 -28.99
CA ALA A 93 -27.69 -5.31 -30.16
C ALA A 93 -27.71 -6.80 -29.79
N PHE A 94 -27.52 -7.16 -28.51
CA PHE A 94 -27.51 -8.57 -28.08
C PHE A 94 -28.17 -8.78 -26.72
N SER A 95 -29.35 -9.41 -26.72
CA SER A 95 -30.03 -9.82 -25.48
C SER A 95 -29.88 -11.32 -25.16
N SER A 96 -29.75 -12.17 -26.19
CA SER A 96 -29.61 -13.63 -26.08
C SER A 96 -29.33 -14.27 -27.45
N GLY A 97 -28.88 -15.53 -27.47
CA GLY A 97 -28.69 -16.32 -28.68
C GLY A 97 -27.23 -16.44 -29.11
N ASP A 98 -26.99 -16.47 -30.42
CA ASP A 98 -25.66 -16.64 -31.01
C ASP A 98 -24.95 -15.29 -31.15
N PHE A 99 -24.03 -15.00 -30.22
CA PHE A 99 -23.24 -13.76 -30.20
C PHE A 99 -22.50 -13.51 -31.52
N THR A 100 -22.10 -14.56 -32.24
CA THR A 100 -21.32 -14.42 -33.48
C THR A 100 -22.09 -13.77 -34.62
N GLN A 101 -23.41 -13.69 -34.52
CA GLN A 101 -24.28 -13.11 -35.55
C GLN A 101 -24.36 -11.58 -35.46
N VAL A 102 -24.05 -11.00 -34.31
CA VAL A 102 -24.21 -9.55 -34.04
C VAL A 102 -22.88 -8.85 -33.76
N MET A 103 -21.82 -9.62 -33.50
CA MET A 103 -20.50 -9.09 -33.17
C MET A 103 -19.82 -8.39 -34.35
N LYS A 104 -19.13 -7.29 -34.05
CA LYS A 104 -18.32 -6.51 -35.00
C LYS A 104 -16.83 -6.70 -34.68
N PRO A 105 -15.95 -6.79 -35.69
CA PRO A 105 -14.52 -6.94 -35.44
C PRO A 105 -13.96 -5.69 -34.75
N MET A 106 -13.11 -5.90 -33.74
CA MET A 106 -12.32 -4.83 -33.13
C MET A 106 -11.08 -4.54 -33.97
N LEU A 107 -10.60 -3.30 -33.93
CA LEU A 107 -9.37 -2.90 -34.63
C LEU A 107 -8.14 -3.61 -34.07
N TYR A 108 -8.08 -3.79 -32.75
CA TYR A 108 -7.02 -4.48 -32.05
C TYR A 108 -7.50 -4.95 -30.68
N TRP A 109 -6.79 -5.94 -30.13
CA TRP A 109 -6.85 -6.35 -28.74
C TRP A 109 -5.44 -6.76 -28.35
N VAL A 110 -4.85 -6.01 -27.42
CA VAL A 110 -3.43 -6.11 -27.11
C VAL A 110 -3.29 -6.21 -25.61
N GLU A 111 -2.55 -7.23 -25.16
CA GLU A 111 -2.09 -7.31 -23.78
C GLU A 111 -1.09 -6.16 -23.54
N LEU A 112 -1.42 -5.28 -22.60
CA LEU A 112 -0.59 -4.13 -22.29
C LEU A 112 0.66 -4.57 -21.53
N ASN A 113 1.83 -4.11 -21.97
CA ASN A 113 3.03 -4.16 -21.14
C ASN A 113 2.76 -3.34 -19.86
N PRO A 114 2.91 -3.92 -18.65
CA PRO A 114 2.74 -3.20 -17.40
C PRO A 114 3.51 -1.87 -17.37
N GLU A 115 4.73 -1.81 -17.90
CA GLU A 115 5.55 -0.59 -17.93
C GLU A 115 4.88 0.58 -18.69
N ALA A 116 3.99 0.29 -19.63
CA ALA A 116 3.22 1.30 -20.36
C ALA A 116 2.13 1.96 -19.49
N MET A 117 1.73 1.33 -18.38
CA MET A 117 0.76 1.87 -17.41
C MET A 117 1.38 2.95 -16.51
N THR A 118 1.89 4.00 -17.15
CA THR A 118 2.34 5.22 -16.48
C THR A 118 1.14 6.02 -15.98
N LYS A 119 1.36 6.91 -15.00
CA LYS A 119 0.32 7.85 -14.54
C LYS A 119 -0.30 8.61 -15.72
N GLY A 120 0.53 9.11 -16.64
CA GLY A 120 0.03 9.83 -17.83
C GLY A 120 -0.84 8.99 -18.75
N TYR A 121 -0.58 7.68 -18.87
CA TYR A 121 -1.47 6.77 -19.61
C TYR A 121 -2.78 6.52 -18.86
N LEU A 122 -2.72 6.31 -17.54
CA LEU A 122 -3.89 5.98 -16.73
C LEU A 122 -4.79 7.20 -16.47
N ASP A 123 -4.27 8.42 -16.46
CA ASP A 123 -5.03 9.67 -16.33
C ASP A 123 -6.08 9.83 -17.47
N ASP A 124 -5.88 9.17 -18.61
CA ASP A 124 -6.87 9.11 -19.70
C ASP A 124 -8.13 8.33 -19.31
N TYR A 125 -8.04 7.39 -18.36
CA TYR A 125 -9.09 6.43 -18.02
C TYR A 125 -9.64 6.60 -16.59
N PHE A 126 -8.89 7.25 -15.71
CA PHE A 126 -9.23 7.38 -14.29
C PHE A 126 -9.18 8.83 -13.83
N LEU A 127 -9.98 9.16 -12.81
CA LEU A 127 -9.80 10.36 -12.01
C LEU A 127 -8.65 10.16 -11.02
N GLU A 128 -7.91 11.22 -10.72
CA GLU A 128 -6.72 11.18 -9.86
C GLU A 128 -6.97 10.58 -8.46
N GLY A 129 -8.18 10.75 -7.94
CA GLY A 129 -8.60 10.24 -6.63
C GLY A 129 -9.14 8.81 -6.61
N GLU A 130 -9.21 8.11 -7.74
CA GLU A 130 -9.75 6.74 -7.77
C GLU A 130 -8.83 5.72 -7.11
N GLU A 131 -9.38 4.86 -6.25
CA GLU A 131 -8.63 3.77 -5.60
C GLU A 131 -7.96 2.85 -6.61
N LEU A 132 -8.68 2.48 -7.67
CA LEU A 132 -8.19 1.56 -8.69
C LEU A 132 -6.98 2.13 -9.43
N LEU A 133 -6.93 3.45 -9.65
CA LEU A 133 -5.75 4.11 -10.21
C LEU A 133 -4.53 3.92 -9.29
N GLN A 134 -4.71 4.16 -7.99
CA GLN A 134 -3.65 4.02 -7.00
C GLN A 134 -3.15 2.58 -6.89
N LEU A 135 -4.05 1.60 -6.93
CA LEU A 135 -3.72 0.18 -6.95
C LEU A 135 -2.94 -0.22 -8.20
N LEU A 136 -3.36 0.23 -9.38
CA LEU A 136 -2.65 -0.05 -10.64
C LEU A 136 -1.25 0.56 -10.65
N MET A 137 -1.10 1.79 -10.16
CA MET A 137 0.20 2.43 -10.02
C MET A 137 1.11 1.66 -9.06
N TYR A 138 0.56 1.19 -7.95
CA TYR A 138 1.29 0.37 -6.98
C TYR A 138 1.74 -0.96 -7.58
N MET A 139 0.83 -1.71 -8.21
CA MET A 139 1.15 -3.00 -8.83
C MET A 139 2.20 -2.88 -9.94
N ASN A 140 2.27 -1.73 -10.62
CA ASN A 140 3.23 -1.53 -11.71
C ASN A 140 4.59 -1.03 -11.22
N LYS A 141 4.63 -0.04 -10.33
CA LYS A 141 5.86 0.67 -9.93
C LYS A 141 6.31 0.41 -8.50
N GLY A 142 5.55 -0.37 -7.74
CA GLY A 142 5.67 -0.47 -6.29
C GLY A 142 5.39 0.86 -5.59
N GLU A 143 4.65 1.78 -6.21
CA GLU A 143 4.42 3.12 -5.66
C GLU A 143 2.95 3.41 -5.42
N LEU A 144 2.61 3.76 -4.19
CA LEU A 144 1.28 4.19 -3.78
C LEU A 144 1.35 5.62 -3.23
N SER A 145 0.38 6.46 -3.60
CA SER A 145 0.20 7.79 -3.01
C SER A 145 -1.25 7.98 -2.63
N PHE A 146 -1.55 8.26 -1.37
CA PHE A 146 -2.93 8.39 -0.91
C PHE A 146 -3.08 9.48 0.14
N SER A 147 -4.20 10.20 0.07
CA SER A 147 -4.60 11.18 1.05
C SER A 147 -4.98 10.49 2.37
N VAL A 148 -4.85 11.21 3.47
CA VAL A 148 -5.23 10.72 4.80
C VAL A 148 -6.43 11.54 5.29
N PRO A 149 -7.67 11.22 4.87
CA PRO A 149 -8.85 11.89 5.40
C PRO A 149 -9.21 11.40 6.81
N ASN A 150 -9.07 10.09 7.08
CA ASN A 150 -9.52 9.47 8.34
C ASN A 150 -8.38 8.90 9.18
N ASN A 151 -7.65 7.91 8.66
CA ASN A 151 -6.60 7.21 9.39
C ASN A 151 -5.32 7.15 8.57
N SER A 152 -4.17 7.18 9.24
CA SER A 152 -2.84 7.06 8.64
C SER A 152 -2.11 5.85 9.17
N VAL A 153 -1.31 5.21 8.33
CA VAL A 153 -0.37 4.16 8.75
C VAL A 153 0.70 4.76 9.68
N THR A 154 0.89 4.16 10.85
CA THR A 154 1.87 4.58 11.86
C THR A 154 2.97 3.55 12.07
N VAL A 155 2.67 2.27 11.84
CA VAL A 155 3.64 1.17 11.90
C VAL A 155 3.41 0.23 10.73
N LEU A 156 4.51 -0.22 10.11
CA LEU A 156 4.56 -1.36 9.21
C LEU A 156 5.63 -2.30 9.75
N ALA A 157 5.33 -3.59 9.78
CA ALA A 157 6.30 -4.61 10.14
C ALA A 157 6.14 -5.85 9.25
N ASN A 158 7.23 -6.35 8.68
CA ASN A 158 7.29 -7.66 8.05
C ASN A 158 7.75 -8.68 9.08
N GLY A 159 7.16 -9.86 9.06
CA GLY A 159 7.57 -10.99 9.88
C GLY A 159 7.25 -12.32 9.23
N MET A 160 7.35 -13.41 10.01
CA MET A 160 7.06 -14.76 9.52
C MET A 160 6.06 -15.49 10.42
N ASP A 161 5.11 -16.18 9.79
CA ASP A 161 4.20 -17.15 10.41
C ASP A 161 3.99 -18.32 9.44
N GLY A 162 5.03 -19.16 9.29
CA GLY A 162 5.14 -20.16 8.22
C GLY A 162 5.46 -19.59 6.83
N GLN A 163 5.01 -18.37 6.54
CA GLN A 163 5.31 -17.56 5.34
C GLN A 163 5.52 -16.10 5.74
N SER A 164 6.01 -15.27 4.81
CA SER A 164 6.09 -13.81 5.01
C SER A 164 4.71 -13.24 5.32
N VAL A 165 4.65 -12.35 6.31
CA VAL A 165 3.41 -11.74 6.78
C VAL A 165 3.66 -10.27 7.08
N TRP A 166 2.80 -9.41 6.55
CA TRP A 166 2.81 -7.99 6.85
C TRP A 166 1.81 -7.61 7.94
N ALA A 167 2.28 -6.82 8.90
CA ALA A 167 1.48 -6.10 9.89
C ALA A 167 1.44 -4.61 9.58
N ALA A 168 0.24 -4.04 9.50
CA ALA A 168 0.04 -2.60 9.36
C ALA A 168 -0.80 -2.06 10.52
N VAL A 169 -0.38 -0.96 11.13
CA VAL A 169 -1.12 -0.26 12.20
C VAL A 169 -1.49 1.13 11.70
N MET A 170 -2.73 1.55 11.95
CA MET A 170 -3.22 2.88 11.57
C MET A 170 -3.80 3.62 12.77
N ASP A 171 -3.54 4.93 12.83
CA ASP A 171 -4.09 5.85 13.82
C ASP A 171 -4.94 6.93 13.16
N SER A 172 -5.86 7.51 13.93
CA SER A 172 -6.72 8.59 13.45
C SER A 172 -5.92 9.84 13.10
N LYS A 173 -6.37 10.57 12.07
CA LYS A 173 -5.79 11.83 11.59
C LYS A 173 -5.64 12.88 12.70
N THR A 174 -6.54 12.86 13.68
CA THR A 174 -6.49 13.75 14.85
C THR A 174 -5.23 13.56 15.71
N LYS A 175 -4.52 12.43 15.59
CA LYS A 175 -3.29 12.12 16.35
C LYS A 175 -2.01 12.37 15.56
N THR A 176 -1.98 12.06 14.27
CA THR A 176 -0.77 12.15 13.43
C THR A 176 -0.67 13.43 12.62
N SER A 177 -1.80 14.11 12.38
CA SER A 177 -1.92 15.30 11.52
C SER A 177 -1.41 15.12 10.07
N TYR A 178 -1.21 13.88 9.62
CA TYR A 178 -0.75 13.62 8.25
C TYR A 178 -1.84 14.00 7.23
N SER A 179 -1.42 14.59 6.11
CA SER A 179 -2.31 14.94 5.01
C SER A 179 -2.28 13.91 3.88
N GLU A 180 -1.11 13.29 3.66
CA GLU A 180 -0.85 12.37 2.55
C GLU A 180 0.25 11.38 2.97
N GLN A 181 0.17 10.16 2.48
CA GLN A 181 1.16 9.11 2.67
C GLN A 181 1.57 8.49 1.34
N ARG A 182 2.85 8.12 1.25
CA ARG A 182 3.45 7.49 0.09
C ARG A 182 4.16 6.21 0.50
N ILE A 183 3.92 5.13 -0.21
CA ILE A 183 4.59 3.85 -0.03
C ILE A 183 5.42 3.56 -1.27
N LYS A 184 6.66 3.10 -1.05
CA LYS A 184 7.54 2.56 -2.09
C LYS A 184 7.97 1.14 -1.74
N GLU A 185 7.68 0.19 -2.61
CA GLU A 185 8.33 -1.11 -2.67
C GLU A 185 9.45 -1.09 -3.71
N SER A 186 10.61 -1.65 -3.37
CA SER A 186 11.75 -1.74 -4.28
C SER A 186 12.73 -2.84 -3.87
N THR A 187 13.33 -3.51 -4.84
CA THR A 187 14.41 -4.49 -4.61
C THR A 187 15.74 -3.84 -4.25
N GLU A 188 15.87 -2.52 -4.43
CA GLU A 188 17.02 -1.73 -4.00
C GLU A 188 16.56 -0.65 -3.01
N PHE A 189 17.42 -0.27 -2.05
CA PHE A 189 17.03 0.76 -1.10
C PHE A 189 16.76 2.10 -1.83
N PRO A 190 15.53 2.64 -1.78
CA PRO A 190 15.06 3.65 -2.73
C PRO A 190 15.50 5.08 -2.35
N SER A 191 16.81 5.29 -2.23
CA SER A 191 17.42 6.53 -1.73
C SER A 191 17.10 7.77 -2.58
N GLU A 192 17.13 7.66 -3.90
CA GLU A 192 16.77 8.77 -4.80
C GLU A 192 15.27 9.11 -4.74
N TRP A 193 14.42 8.10 -4.60
CA TRP A 193 13.00 8.30 -4.37
C TRP A 193 12.78 9.04 -3.06
N ILE A 194 13.38 8.61 -1.95
CA ILE A 194 13.30 9.29 -0.65
C ILE A 194 13.72 10.77 -0.77
N LYS A 195 14.85 11.06 -1.42
CA LYS A 195 15.32 12.43 -1.64
C LYS A 195 14.32 13.28 -2.41
N SER A 196 13.71 12.72 -3.46
CA SER A 196 12.67 13.40 -4.23
C SER A 196 11.40 13.66 -3.40
N GLN A 197 11.08 12.78 -2.45
CA GLN A 197 9.93 12.94 -1.56
C GLN A 197 10.17 13.99 -0.48
N TRP A 198 11.39 14.14 0.04
CA TRP A 198 11.75 15.25 0.94
C TRP A 198 11.46 16.61 0.32
N ALA A 199 11.77 16.81 -0.97
CA ALA A 199 11.45 18.05 -1.69
C ALA A 199 9.94 18.35 -1.76
N ASN A 200 9.11 17.32 -1.63
CA ASN A 200 7.65 17.41 -1.61
C ASN A 200 7.05 17.53 -0.20
N GLY A 201 7.90 17.64 0.83
CA GLY A 201 7.51 17.78 2.23
C GLY A 201 7.12 16.47 2.93
N PHE A 202 7.50 15.32 2.36
CA PHE A 202 7.33 14.01 2.98
C PHE A 202 8.56 13.63 3.77
N TYR A 203 8.37 12.90 4.86
CA TYR A 203 9.46 12.35 5.68
C TYR A 203 9.22 10.87 5.95
N ILE A 204 10.28 10.08 6.03
CA ILE A 204 10.23 8.66 6.40
C ILE A 204 9.48 8.55 7.73
N SER A 205 8.42 7.76 7.73
CA SER A 205 7.62 7.45 8.91
C SER A 205 7.97 6.07 9.43
N THR A 206 8.15 5.11 8.52
CA THR A 206 8.68 3.79 8.81
C THR A 206 9.28 3.20 7.54
N PHE A 207 10.23 2.30 7.70
CA PHE A 207 10.66 1.39 6.65
C PHE A 207 10.80 -0.02 7.23
N ASP A 208 10.69 -1.02 6.37
CA ASP A 208 10.99 -2.40 6.72
C ASP A 208 11.45 -3.19 5.48
N TYR A 209 11.90 -4.41 5.69
CA TYR A 209 12.41 -5.28 4.64
C TYR A 209 11.73 -6.64 4.66
N ASP A 210 11.14 -7.03 3.52
CA ASP A 210 10.65 -8.38 3.32
C ASP A 210 11.80 -9.29 2.90
N GLU A 211 12.33 -10.06 3.86
CA GLU A 211 13.44 -10.99 3.61
C GLU A 211 13.06 -12.08 2.59
N SER A 212 11.79 -12.51 2.57
CA SER A 212 11.34 -13.57 1.66
C SER A 212 11.29 -13.11 0.20
N LYS A 213 10.95 -11.84 -0.03
CA LYS A 213 10.84 -11.23 -1.36
C LYS A 213 12.03 -10.38 -1.73
N LYS A 214 12.97 -10.18 -0.81
CA LYS A 214 14.13 -9.28 -0.95
C LYS A 214 13.71 -7.87 -1.38
N THR A 215 12.71 -7.33 -0.69
CA THR A 215 12.07 -6.06 -1.08
C THR A 215 12.02 -5.10 0.11
N PHE A 216 12.51 -3.88 -0.09
CA PHE A 216 12.34 -2.78 0.84
C PHE A 216 10.94 -2.18 0.72
N VAL A 217 10.36 -1.83 1.85
CA VAL A 217 9.12 -1.04 1.94
C VAL A 217 9.42 0.24 2.71
N VAL A 218 9.17 1.38 2.07
CA VAL A 218 9.36 2.71 2.69
C VAL A 218 8.03 3.45 2.70
N LEU A 219 7.55 3.83 3.89
CA LEU A 219 6.41 4.71 4.06
C LEU A 219 6.91 6.11 4.43
N MET A 220 6.50 7.11 3.65
CA MET A 220 6.74 8.52 3.97
C MET A 220 5.42 9.27 4.14
N SER A 221 5.38 10.23 5.06
CA SER A 221 4.17 11.00 5.38
C SER A 221 4.41 12.50 5.27
N LYS A 222 3.43 13.22 4.74
CA LYS A 222 3.39 14.69 4.68
C LYS A 222 2.58 15.26 5.82
N GLY A 223 3.00 16.42 6.32
CA GLY A 223 2.33 17.11 7.45
C GLY A 223 2.81 16.65 8.84
N SER A 224 3.89 15.86 8.91
CA SER A 224 4.44 15.39 10.18
C SER A 224 5.16 16.48 10.99
N GLY A 225 5.64 17.55 10.33
CA GLY A 225 6.46 18.58 10.96
C GLY A 225 7.83 18.10 11.45
N ARG A 226 8.24 16.87 11.11
CA ARG A 226 9.41 16.19 11.70
C ARG A 226 10.77 16.62 11.13
N GLY A 227 10.79 17.17 9.91
CA GLY A 227 12.04 17.55 9.25
C GLY A 227 12.78 18.69 9.95
N PRO A 228 14.10 18.88 9.72
CA PRO A 228 14.95 18.09 8.82
C PRO A 228 15.10 16.61 9.20
N GLN A 229 15.28 15.75 8.19
CA GLN A 229 15.47 14.30 8.35
C GLN A 229 16.79 13.86 7.69
N SER A 230 17.44 12.87 8.29
CA SER A 230 18.60 12.19 7.72
C SER A 230 18.43 10.69 7.88
N TRP A 231 18.98 9.90 6.95
CA TRP A 231 19.09 8.45 7.11
C TRP A 231 20.53 7.96 6.92
N ARG A 232 20.82 6.75 7.41
CA ARG A 232 22.12 6.10 7.30
C ARG A 232 21.97 4.62 6.98
N LYS A 233 22.68 4.14 5.96
CA LYS A 233 22.97 2.73 5.70
C LYS A 233 24.32 2.36 6.34
N SER A 234 24.42 1.19 6.97
CA SER A 234 25.66 0.71 7.60
C SER A 234 25.64 -0.80 7.79
N GLU A 235 26.77 -1.49 7.60
CA GLU A 235 26.88 -2.94 7.83
C GLU A 235 26.79 -3.31 9.32
N THR A 236 27.30 -2.44 10.20
CA THR A 236 27.15 -2.54 11.66
C THR A 236 26.26 -1.43 12.19
N PHE A 237 25.67 -1.62 13.38
CA PHE A 237 24.86 -0.58 14.01
C PHE A 237 25.67 0.74 14.13
N PRO A 238 25.23 1.85 13.54
CA PRO A 238 26.07 3.03 13.31
C PRO A 238 26.11 3.97 14.53
N LYS A 239 26.70 3.49 15.63
CA LYS A 239 26.71 4.19 16.92
C LYS A 239 27.37 5.58 16.87
N GLU A 240 28.46 5.73 16.13
CA GLU A 240 29.17 7.01 15.99
C GLU A 240 28.28 8.04 15.28
N TRP A 241 27.65 7.63 14.17
CA TRP A 241 26.72 8.50 13.43
C TRP A 241 25.50 8.89 14.26
N VAL A 242 24.96 7.96 15.06
CA VAL A 242 23.86 8.28 16.00
C VAL A 242 24.30 9.33 17.01
N SER A 243 25.51 9.21 17.58
CA SER A 243 26.04 10.19 18.54
C SER A 243 26.20 11.57 17.90
N GLU A 244 26.84 11.65 16.72
CA GLU A 244 26.98 12.89 15.96
C GLU A 244 25.62 13.54 15.67
N LYS A 245 24.62 12.71 15.33
CA LYS A 245 23.26 13.19 15.05
C LYS A 245 22.50 13.65 16.28
N TRP A 246 22.70 13.02 17.43
CA TRP A 246 22.18 13.52 18.70
C TRP A 246 22.79 14.88 19.06
N ASP A 247 24.08 15.09 18.85
CA ASP A 247 24.75 16.39 19.07
C ASP A 247 24.17 17.49 18.14
N ASP A 248 23.79 17.10 16.92
CA ASP A 248 23.09 17.96 15.98
C ASP A 248 21.60 18.19 16.31
N GLY A 249 21.04 17.52 17.33
CA GLY A 249 19.64 17.60 17.74
C GLY A 249 18.66 16.72 16.96
N TYR A 250 19.14 15.76 16.16
CA TYR A 250 18.30 14.73 15.56
C TYR A 250 18.00 13.62 16.55
N HIS A 251 16.91 12.89 16.34
CA HIS A 251 16.50 11.74 17.16
C HIS A 251 16.12 10.56 16.28
N ILE A 252 16.45 9.34 16.69
CA ILE A 252 16.06 8.10 16.00
C ILE A 252 14.54 7.99 15.99
N THR A 253 13.98 7.81 14.79
CA THR A 253 12.54 7.67 14.56
C THR A 253 12.17 6.37 13.88
N SER A 254 13.07 5.76 13.12
CA SER A 254 12.85 4.44 12.52
C SER A 254 14.17 3.70 12.32
N MET A 255 14.11 2.38 12.46
CA MET A 255 15.24 1.45 12.29
C MET A 255 14.74 0.19 11.58
N MET A 256 15.52 -0.34 10.65
CA MET A 256 15.32 -1.65 10.05
C MET A 256 16.68 -2.29 9.79
N TYR A 257 16.65 -3.60 9.63
CA TYR A 257 17.75 -4.34 9.07
C TYR A 257 17.24 -5.13 7.85
N GLY A 258 17.98 -5.09 6.77
CA GLY A 258 17.61 -5.77 5.53
C GLY A 258 18.76 -5.79 4.56
N ASP A 259 18.82 -6.79 3.69
CA ASP A 259 19.88 -6.92 2.69
C ASP A 259 21.30 -6.75 3.30
N GLY A 260 21.53 -7.39 4.46
CA GLY A 260 22.81 -7.36 5.17
C GLY A 260 23.20 -6.03 5.82
N ASN A 261 22.29 -5.04 5.91
CA ASN A 261 22.62 -3.70 6.40
C ASN A 261 21.58 -3.16 7.39
N TRP A 262 22.05 -2.35 8.33
CA TRP A 262 21.25 -1.47 9.17
C TRP A 262 20.87 -0.19 8.43
N TYR A 263 19.62 0.22 8.57
CA TYR A 263 19.10 1.49 8.07
C TYR A 263 18.44 2.24 9.23
N LEU A 264 18.89 3.46 9.48
CA LEU A 264 18.35 4.33 10.52
C LEU A 264 17.85 5.63 9.90
N ALA A 265 16.68 6.10 10.32
CA ALA A 265 16.18 7.45 10.06
C ALA A 265 16.20 8.23 11.38
N MET A 266 16.68 9.47 11.31
CA MET A 266 16.65 10.40 12.42
C MET A 266 16.07 11.75 11.97
N ASP A 267 15.25 12.35 12.83
CA ASP A 267 14.49 13.58 12.58
C ASP A 267 14.81 14.63 13.66
N LYS A 268 14.86 15.91 13.29
CA LYS A 268 15.12 17.02 14.23
C LYS A 268 13.89 17.42 15.03
N ASN A 269 12.77 17.65 14.37
CA ASN A 269 11.59 18.29 14.95
C ASN A 269 10.56 17.25 15.44
N THR A 270 11.04 16.22 16.14
CA THR A 270 10.21 15.13 16.68
C THR A 270 9.45 15.52 17.95
N GLY A 271 9.97 16.51 18.69
CA GLY A 271 9.56 16.78 20.05
C GLY A 271 10.02 15.72 21.07
N PHE A 272 10.91 14.81 20.66
CA PHE A 272 11.58 13.87 21.55
C PHE A 272 12.61 14.58 22.42
N GLY A 273 12.78 14.08 23.64
CA GLY A 273 13.89 14.44 24.52
C GLY A 273 15.01 13.42 24.42
N THR A 274 15.77 13.26 25.51
CA THR A 274 16.93 12.37 25.58
C THR A 274 16.61 10.95 25.10
N GLN A 275 17.47 10.42 24.23
CA GLN A 275 17.40 9.05 23.76
C GLN A 275 18.54 8.21 24.31
N ARG A 276 18.28 6.90 24.40
CA ARG A 276 19.31 5.87 24.52
C ARG A 276 18.93 4.69 23.66
N TRP A 277 19.95 4.00 23.15
CA TRP A 277 19.76 2.76 22.41
C TRP A 277 20.56 1.63 23.04
N ARG A 278 20.18 0.39 22.73
CA ARG A 278 20.92 -0.81 23.10
C ARG A 278 20.82 -1.84 21.99
N THR A 279 21.95 -2.42 21.61
CA THR A 279 22.03 -3.66 20.83
C THR A 279 22.30 -4.85 21.75
N SER A 280 21.66 -5.99 21.54
CA SER A 280 21.79 -7.18 22.38
C SER A 280 21.42 -8.45 21.61
N TYR A 281 22.02 -9.59 21.95
CA TYR A 281 21.65 -10.88 21.35
C TYR A 281 20.24 -11.32 21.78
N ASP A 282 19.90 -11.11 23.05
CA ASP A 282 18.56 -11.34 23.59
C ASP A 282 17.82 -10.01 23.82
N ILE A 283 16.49 -10.06 23.91
CA ILE A 283 15.67 -8.91 24.35
C ILE A 283 16.16 -8.42 25.74
N PRO A 284 16.65 -7.17 25.86
CA PRO A 284 17.32 -6.71 27.07
C PRO A 284 16.32 -6.27 28.15
N ARG A 285 15.62 -7.23 28.76
CA ARG A 285 14.48 -7.00 29.68
C ARG A 285 14.82 -6.09 30.86
N ASP A 286 15.91 -6.34 31.57
CA ASP A 286 16.28 -5.55 32.75
C ASP A 286 16.56 -4.09 32.36
N TRP A 287 17.22 -3.87 31.22
CA TRP A 287 17.47 -2.52 30.71
C TRP A 287 16.20 -1.79 30.27
N MET A 288 15.22 -2.51 29.72
CA MET A 288 13.91 -1.94 29.43
C MET A 288 13.21 -1.50 30.72
N ILE A 289 13.25 -2.34 31.76
CA ILE A 289 12.65 -2.05 33.08
C ILE A 289 13.34 -0.84 33.73
N ASP A 290 14.67 -0.85 33.82
CA ASP A 290 15.44 0.28 34.35
C ASP A 290 15.18 1.56 33.56
N SER A 291 15.06 1.45 32.24
CA SER A 291 14.77 2.60 31.39
C SER A 291 13.36 3.17 31.60
N TRP A 292 12.35 2.32 31.78
CA TRP A 292 11.00 2.76 32.16
C TRP A 292 10.96 3.41 33.53
N ASN A 293 11.73 2.89 34.51
CA ASN A 293 11.84 3.49 35.85
C ASN A 293 12.46 4.90 35.81
N GLU A 294 13.20 5.21 34.75
CA GLU A 294 13.77 6.53 34.49
C GLU A 294 12.94 7.36 33.49
N ASP A 295 11.67 7.05 33.26
CA ASP A 295 10.73 7.78 32.38
C ASP A 295 11.05 7.73 30.87
N TYR A 296 11.81 6.74 30.41
CA TYR A 296 11.96 6.50 28.97
C TYR A 296 10.87 5.57 28.47
N ALA A 297 10.42 5.76 27.24
CA ALA A 297 9.52 4.84 26.54
C ALA A 297 10.19 4.28 25.29
N ILE A 298 9.94 3.03 24.94
CA ILE A 298 10.35 2.42 23.67
C ILE A 298 9.67 3.18 22.53
N THR A 299 10.48 3.69 21.60
CA THR A 299 10.01 4.44 20.42
C THR A 299 10.41 3.79 19.11
N SER A 300 11.38 2.87 19.12
CA SER A 300 11.74 2.08 17.95
C SER A 300 12.43 0.79 18.39
N ALA A 301 12.17 -0.30 17.69
CA ALA A 301 12.85 -1.57 17.88
C ALA A 301 12.95 -2.28 16.53
N THR A 302 14.06 -2.97 16.32
CA THR A 302 14.25 -3.85 15.14
C THR A 302 15.18 -5.00 15.53
N TYR A 303 15.23 -6.01 14.68
CA TYR A 303 16.16 -7.13 14.81
C TYR A 303 16.93 -7.30 13.51
N GLY A 304 18.23 -7.53 13.62
CA GLY A 304 19.10 -7.62 12.47
C GLY A 304 20.48 -8.13 12.83
N ASN A 305 21.10 -8.87 11.92
CA ASN A 305 22.46 -9.39 12.11
C ASN A 305 22.65 -10.13 13.46
N GLY A 306 21.64 -10.90 13.91
CA GLY A 306 21.70 -11.61 15.19
C GLY A 306 21.54 -10.72 16.44
N LEU A 307 21.14 -9.45 16.28
CA LEU A 307 21.02 -8.49 17.38
C LEU A 307 19.66 -7.79 17.36
N TRP A 308 19.03 -7.72 18.52
CA TRP A 308 17.97 -6.77 18.83
C TRP A 308 18.57 -5.38 19.00
N ALA A 309 18.01 -4.38 18.32
CA ALA A 309 18.32 -2.96 18.53
C ALA A 309 17.06 -2.22 19.00
N LEU A 310 17.12 -1.65 20.21
CA LEU A 310 16.03 -0.90 20.80
C LEU A 310 16.45 0.55 21.02
N THR A 311 15.54 1.48 20.75
CA THR A 311 15.65 2.89 21.14
C THR A 311 14.56 3.23 22.15
N MET A 312 14.94 3.83 23.27
CA MET A 312 14.03 4.39 24.26
C MET A 312 14.26 5.91 24.40
N THR A 313 13.18 6.64 24.61
CA THR A 313 13.15 8.11 24.52
C THR A 313 12.40 8.72 25.70
N LYS A 314 13.01 9.72 26.35
CA LYS A 314 12.33 10.63 27.29
C LYS A 314 11.51 11.67 26.54
N GLY A 315 10.40 12.11 27.13
CA GLY A 315 9.56 13.16 26.52
C GLY A 315 8.90 12.73 25.21
N SER A 316 8.78 11.43 24.93
CA SER A 316 8.12 10.88 23.74
C SER A 316 6.62 11.15 23.68
N LYS A 317 6.03 11.64 24.79
CA LYS A 317 4.58 11.80 25.02
C LYS A 317 3.81 10.48 24.98
N LEU A 318 4.52 9.35 25.03
CA LEU A 318 3.93 8.02 25.18
C LEU A 318 3.59 7.78 26.66
N GLY A 319 2.42 7.19 26.89
CA GLY A 319 1.98 6.78 28.22
C GLY A 319 2.64 5.48 28.70
N ALA A 320 2.02 4.83 29.69
CA ALA A 320 2.48 3.55 30.21
C ALA A 320 2.56 2.48 29.11
N GLN A 321 3.68 1.77 29.03
CA GLN A 321 3.90 0.74 28.01
C GLN A 321 3.74 -0.67 28.59
N THR A 322 3.30 -1.58 27.72
CA THR A 322 3.33 -3.02 27.93
C THR A 322 3.86 -3.68 26.66
N TRP A 323 4.46 -4.86 26.78
CA TRP A 323 5.06 -5.54 25.65
C TRP A 323 4.89 -7.04 25.77
N LYS A 324 5.02 -7.73 24.65
CA LYS A 324 5.04 -9.19 24.57
C LYS A 324 5.93 -9.63 23.42
N THR A 325 6.59 -10.77 23.62
CA THR A 325 7.18 -11.55 22.55
C THR A 325 6.43 -12.84 22.34
N ASP A 326 6.28 -13.27 21.09
CA ASP A 326 5.62 -14.54 20.74
C ASP A 326 6.06 -15.01 19.35
N ALA A 327 6.11 -16.32 19.12
CA ALA A 327 6.55 -16.87 17.83
C ALA A 327 5.55 -16.56 16.71
N SER A 328 4.26 -16.69 17.01
CA SER A 328 3.16 -16.28 16.12
C SER A 328 2.66 -14.88 16.49
N TYR A 329 2.00 -14.20 15.55
CA TYR A 329 1.49 -12.86 15.81
C TYR A 329 0.50 -12.86 16.99
N PRO A 330 0.73 -12.11 18.08
CA PRO A 330 0.01 -12.28 19.35
C PRO A 330 -1.36 -11.57 19.35
N PHE A 331 -2.24 -11.94 18.41
CA PHE A 331 -3.52 -11.27 18.15
C PHE A 331 -4.43 -11.17 19.39
N GLU A 332 -4.64 -12.28 20.11
CA GLU A 332 -5.53 -12.30 21.29
C GLU A 332 -5.01 -11.38 22.40
N TRP A 333 -3.69 -11.34 22.62
CA TRP A 333 -3.09 -10.43 23.60
C TRP A 333 -3.24 -8.97 23.16
N ILE A 334 -3.03 -8.67 21.87
CA ILE A 334 -3.22 -7.32 21.33
C ILE A 334 -4.66 -6.87 21.54
N LYS A 335 -5.63 -7.75 21.26
CA LYS A 335 -7.06 -7.47 21.45
C LYS A 335 -7.39 -7.19 22.92
N GLU A 336 -6.94 -8.05 23.84
CA GLU A 336 -7.13 -7.86 25.29
C GLU A 336 -6.55 -6.54 25.78
N ARG A 337 -5.37 -6.15 25.27
CA ARG A 337 -4.73 -4.86 25.62
C ARG A 337 -5.44 -3.68 24.99
N ALA A 338 -5.92 -3.80 23.75
CA ALA A 338 -6.70 -2.78 23.08
C ALA A 338 -8.00 -2.46 23.85
N GLU A 339 -8.69 -3.47 24.36
CA GLU A 339 -9.88 -3.32 25.24
C GLU A 339 -9.56 -2.56 26.54
N LYS A 340 -8.29 -2.57 26.97
CA LYS A 340 -7.79 -1.84 28.14
C LYS A 340 -7.22 -0.45 27.79
N GLY A 341 -7.45 0.03 26.57
CA GLY A 341 -7.03 1.35 26.10
C GLY A 341 -5.57 1.45 25.65
N TYR A 342 -4.92 0.32 25.35
CA TYR A 342 -3.57 0.32 24.79
C TYR A 342 -3.59 0.36 23.26
N SER A 343 -2.63 1.04 22.67
CA SER A 343 -2.43 1.15 21.23
C SER A 343 -1.10 0.57 20.83
N ILE A 344 -1.01 -0.11 19.69
CA ILE A 344 0.29 -0.60 19.22
C ILE A 344 1.15 0.58 18.79
N THR A 345 2.37 0.69 19.33
CA THR A 345 3.30 1.78 19.02
C THR A 345 4.61 1.29 18.41
N THR A 346 4.94 0.01 18.58
CA THR A 346 6.11 -0.60 17.95
C THR A 346 5.81 -2.07 17.69
N ILE A 347 6.10 -2.53 16.48
CA ILE A 347 6.06 -3.94 16.08
C ILE A 347 7.35 -4.20 15.31
N THR A 348 7.97 -5.36 15.55
CA THR A 348 9.03 -5.88 14.70
C THR A 348 9.05 -7.40 14.84
N TYR A 349 9.56 -8.09 13.83
CA TYR A 349 9.80 -9.52 13.87
C TYR A 349 11.30 -9.80 13.76
N GLY A 350 11.78 -10.77 14.51
CA GLY A 350 13.18 -11.14 14.53
C GLY A 350 13.44 -12.27 15.49
N ASP A 351 14.54 -12.99 15.28
CA ASP A 351 14.93 -14.11 16.14
C ASP A 351 13.80 -15.16 16.33
N GLY A 352 13.01 -15.38 15.27
CA GLY A 352 11.88 -16.30 15.30
C GLY A 352 10.65 -15.82 16.08
N MET A 353 10.59 -14.55 16.50
CA MET A 353 9.47 -14.02 17.29
C MET A 353 9.08 -12.59 16.91
N TRP A 354 7.79 -12.29 17.08
CA TRP A 354 7.27 -10.93 17.12
C TRP A 354 7.63 -10.27 18.44
N LEU A 355 8.08 -9.02 18.41
CA LEU A 355 8.08 -8.10 19.54
C LEU A 355 7.00 -7.04 19.30
N VAL A 356 6.01 -7.00 20.19
CA VAL A 356 4.91 -6.01 20.14
C VAL A 356 4.96 -5.16 21.39
N VAL A 357 5.05 -3.84 21.21
CA VAL A 357 4.93 -2.84 22.28
C VAL A 357 3.64 -2.07 22.09
N MET A 358 2.85 -2.02 23.15
CA MET A 358 1.62 -1.24 23.20
C MET A 358 1.69 -0.19 24.30
N THR A 359 1.16 1.00 24.00
CA THR A 359 1.18 2.16 24.89
C THR A 359 -0.23 2.55 25.28
N LYS A 360 -0.48 2.81 26.56
CA LYS A 360 -1.77 3.25 27.07
C LYS A 360 -2.07 4.67 26.59
N ASN A 361 -3.18 4.83 25.86
CA ASN A 361 -3.61 6.12 25.31
C ASN A 361 -4.92 6.61 25.99
N PRO A 362 -5.12 7.93 26.18
CA PRO A 362 -6.34 8.47 26.81
C PRO A 362 -7.63 8.28 25.99
N THR A 363 -7.52 7.95 24.69
CA THR A 363 -8.65 7.85 23.77
C THR A 363 -8.46 6.65 22.83
N ASN A 364 -9.54 5.86 22.70
CA ASN A 364 -9.67 4.68 21.85
C ASN A 364 -8.98 4.87 20.49
N THR A 365 -7.85 4.19 20.26
CA THR A 365 -7.35 4.01 18.89
C THR A 365 -8.00 2.79 18.30
N THR A 366 -8.36 2.90 17.02
CA THR A 366 -8.64 1.76 16.20
C THR A 366 -7.32 1.05 15.92
N ASN A 367 -6.83 0.25 16.87
CA ASN A 367 -5.79 -0.76 16.59
C ASN A 367 -6.38 -1.74 15.58
N ARG A 368 -6.31 -1.39 14.31
CA ARG A 368 -6.54 -2.34 13.24
C ARG A 368 -5.14 -2.81 12.88
N SER A 369 -4.90 -4.10 13.10
CA SER A 369 -3.72 -4.80 12.60
C SER A 369 -4.21 -6.02 11.84
N SER A 370 -3.73 -6.22 10.63
CA SER A 370 -3.90 -7.48 9.92
C SER A 370 -2.55 -8.14 9.75
N THR A 371 -2.52 -9.47 9.82
CA THR A 371 -1.33 -10.32 9.63
C THR A 371 -1.66 -11.55 8.78
N GLN A 372 -2.63 -11.41 7.87
CA GLN A 372 -3.07 -12.49 6.97
C GLN A 372 -2.58 -12.30 5.54
N TYR A 373 -1.66 -11.36 5.33
CA TYR A 373 -1.25 -10.94 3.99
C TYR A 373 0.22 -11.24 3.78
N THR A 374 0.49 -12.08 2.78
CA THR A 374 1.83 -12.32 2.24
C THR A 374 2.44 -11.08 1.61
N ASP A 375 1.58 -10.18 1.14
CA ASP A 375 1.91 -8.90 0.54
C ASP A 375 1.55 -7.76 1.48
N LEU A 376 2.12 -6.58 1.25
CA LEU A 376 1.72 -5.39 1.97
C LEU A 376 0.21 -5.15 1.75
N PRO A 377 -0.58 -4.91 2.81
CA PRO A 377 -2.04 -4.99 2.70
C PRO A 377 -2.65 -3.68 2.16
N ILE A 378 -2.31 -3.31 0.93
CA ILE A 378 -2.67 -2.03 0.32
C ILE A 378 -4.18 -1.80 0.29
N SER A 379 -4.97 -2.79 -0.13
CA SER A 379 -6.43 -2.68 -0.18
C SER A 379 -7.03 -2.38 1.19
N TRP A 380 -6.51 -3.04 2.23
CA TRP A 380 -6.90 -2.75 3.60
C TRP A 380 -6.45 -1.35 4.02
N ILE A 381 -5.23 -0.92 3.68
CA ILE A 381 -4.72 0.42 4.01
C ILE A 381 -5.61 1.51 3.40
N LEU A 382 -5.94 1.43 2.11
CA LEU A 382 -6.76 2.41 1.40
C LEU A 382 -8.16 2.53 2.01
N LYS A 383 -8.85 1.39 2.18
CA LYS A 383 -10.17 1.34 2.82
C LYS A 383 -10.17 1.95 4.21
N ASN A 384 -9.11 1.71 4.99
CA ASN A 384 -8.98 2.25 6.33
C ASN A 384 -8.55 3.72 6.36
N ALA A 385 -7.83 4.19 5.33
CA ALA A 385 -7.48 5.59 5.18
C ALA A 385 -8.71 6.46 4.88
N GLY A 386 -9.75 5.88 4.29
CA GLY A 386 -11.03 6.52 3.99
C GLY A 386 -11.35 6.59 2.51
N TYR A 387 -10.81 5.65 1.74
CA TYR A 387 -11.18 5.44 0.35
C TYR A 387 -12.28 4.39 0.21
#